data_AF-A0A0E3Q633-F1
#
_entry.id   AF-A0A0E3Q633-F1
#
_cell.length_a   1.000
_cell.length_b   1.000
_cell.length_c   1.000
_cell.angle_alpha   90.00
_cell.angle_beta   90.00
_cell.angle_gamma   90.00
#
_symmetry.space_group_name_H-M   'P 1'
#
loop_
_entity.id
_entity.type
_entity.pdbx_description
1 polymer ?
#
loop_
_entity_poly.entity_id
_entity_poly.type
_entity_poly.pdbx_seq_one_letter_code
_entity_poly.pdbx_strand_id
1 'polypeptide(L)'
;MAVKLEQRLTELRAEYESGQKILKDIELKLSELEDRKKNLKETLLRISGAIDLLEEVLEEKESAEVPETRAGPGTVTGNVEVPNVIRQPLEKAIKFLEDAGLTAGEIVEQKGILPIGVTAGEILRQEPKPGTQSPAGSSVKLVVAVKGKLLPLDRNSLCDAFSDRS
;
A
#
# COMPACT_ATOMS: atom_id res chain seq x y z
N MET A 1 -34.82 40.93 33.56
CA MET A 1 -33.58 40.98 32.75
C MET A 1 -32.40 40.31 33.47
N ALA A 2 -32.12 40.63 34.73
CA ALA A 2 -31.03 40.03 35.52
C ALA A 2 -31.02 38.49 35.53
N VAL A 3 -32.17 37.85 35.82
CA VAL A 3 -32.30 36.37 35.86
C VAL A 3 -31.90 35.69 34.54
N LYS A 4 -32.23 36.29 33.39
CA LYS A 4 -31.86 35.75 32.07
C LYS A 4 -30.35 35.82 31.82
N LEU A 5 -29.70 36.86 32.32
CA LEU A 5 -28.24 37.01 32.23
C LEU A 5 -27.53 36.00 33.14
N GLU A 6 -28.03 35.78 34.35
CA GLU A 6 -27.48 34.78 35.28
C GLU A 6 -27.58 33.36 34.73
N GLN A 7 -28.72 33.01 34.12
CA GLN A 7 -28.90 31.73 33.45
C GLN A 7 -27.86 31.56 32.32
N ARG A 8 -27.74 32.58 31.44
CA ARG A 8 -26.79 32.51 30.32
C ARG A 8 -25.34 32.42 30.79
N LEU A 9 -24.99 33.09 31.88
CA LEU A 9 -23.66 33.05 32.47
C LEU A 9 -23.33 31.65 33.02
N THR A 10 -24.32 30.99 33.61
CA THR A 10 -24.19 29.61 34.12
C THR A 10 -23.99 28.62 32.99
N GLU A 11 -24.77 28.73 31.91
CA GLU A 11 -24.59 27.91 30.70
C GLU A 11 -23.20 28.09 30.09
N LEU A 12 -22.77 29.34 29.89
CA LEU A 12 -21.46 29.63 29.31
C LEU A 12 -20.29 29.11 30.17
N ARG A 13 -20.42 29.15 31.50
CA ARG A 13 -19.42 28.56 32.40
C ARG A 13 -19.36 27.04 32.25
N ALA A 14 -20.51 26.37 32.18
CA ALA A 14 -20.55 24.92 31.99
C ALA A 14 -19.96 24.50 30.64
N GLU A 15 -20.29 25.22 29.57
CA GLU A 15 -19.69 25.01 28.24
C GLU A 15 -18.17 25.21 28.28
N TYR A 16 -17.70 26.30 28.90
CA TYR A 16 -16.27 26.59 29.05
C TYR A 16 -15.53 25.49 29.83
N GLU A 17 -16.07 25.04 30.97
CA GLU A 17 -15.49 23.94 31.74
C GLU A 17 -15.46 22.63 30.95
N SER A 18 -16.51 22.33 30.18
CA SER A 18 -16.52 21.15 29.30
C SER A 18 -15.44 21.27 28.22
N GLY A 19 -15.27 22.46 27.63
CA GLY A 19 -14.24 22.74 26.63
C GLY A 19 -12.83 22.59 27.19
N GLN A 20 -12.58 23.07 28.41
CA GLN A 20 -11.30 22.89 29.09
C GLN A 20 -10.97 21.41 29.35
N LYS A 21 -11.96 20.59 29.72
CA LYS A 21 -11.76 19.15 29.91
C LYS A 21 -11.39 18.46 28.60
N ILE A 22 -12.06 18.80 27.51
CA ILE A 22 -11.75 18.27 26.18
C ILE A 22 -10.34 18.70 25.75
N LEU A 23 -9.98 19.96 25.97
CA LEU A 23 -8.65 20.47 25.62
C LEU A 23 -7.55 19.70 26.36
N LYS A 24 -7.72 19.43 27.66
CA LYS A 24 -6.79 18.62 28.45
C LYS A 24 -6.66 17.18 27.94
N ASP A 25 -7.77 16.56 27.52
CA ASP A 25 -7.76 15.22 26.92
C ASP A 25 -7.01 15.21 25.58
N ILE A 26 -7.19 16.25 24.75
CA ILE A 26 -6.45 16.41 23.50
C ILE A 26 -4.95 16.56 23.79
N GLU A 27 -4.56 17.40 24.74
CA GLU A 27 -3.16 17.58 25.13
C GLU A 27 -2.51 16.26 25.60
N LEU A 28 -3.24 15.46 26.39
CA LEU A 28 -2.77 14.16 26.84
C LEU A 28 -2.57 13.19 25.68
N LYS A 29 -3.52 13.13 24.73
CA LYS A 29 -3.40 12.34 23.51
C LYS A 29 -2.25 12.78 22.63
N LEU A 30 -1.97 14.08 22.54
CA LEU A 30 -0.84 14.59 21.78
C LEU A 30 0.49 14.09 22.35
N SER A 31 0.67 14.14 23.68
CA SER A 31 1.86 13.57 24.34
C SER A 31 2.02 12.08 24.06
N GLU A 32 0.93 11.30 24.15
CA GLU A 32 0.97 9.87 23.85
C GLU A 32 1.35 9.59 22.38
N LEU A 33 0.79 10.36 21.45
CA LEU A 33 1.11 10.22 20.02
C LEU A 33 2.57 10.61 19.72
N GLU A 34 3.12 11.59 20.43
CA GLU A 34 4.54 11.94 20.30
C GLU A 34 5.45 10.79 20.72
N ASP A 35 5.13 10.10 21.80
CA ASP A 35 5.93 8.96 22.26
C ASP A 35 5.78 7.74 21.33
N ARG A 36 4.55 7.46 20.87
CA ARG A 36 4.33 6.44 19.82
C ARG A 36 5.12 6.76 18.55
N LYS A 37 5.15 8.03 18.13
CA LYS A 37 5.92 8.49 16.97
C LYS A 37 7.43 8.29 17.18
N LYS A 38 7.96 8.57 18.37
CA LYS A 38 9.38 8.32 18.70
C LYS A 38 9.72 6.83 18.59
N ASN A 39 8.92 5.97 19.23
CA ASN A 39 9.13 4.52 19.20
C ASN A 39 9.07 3.95 17.77
N LEU A 40 8.12 4.43 16.98
CA LEU A 40 8.01 4.04 15.57
C LEU A 40 9.23 4.47 14.77
N LYS A 41 9.70 5.72 14.93
CA LYS A 41 10.92 6.21 14.27
C LYS A 41 12.14 5.36 14.63
N GLU A 42 12.29 5.00 15.89
CA GLU A 42 13.39 4.15 16.34
C GLU A 42 13.30 2.74 15.72
N THR A 43 12.11 2.16 15.66
CA THR A 43 11.86 0.87 15.01
C THR A 43 12.21 0.93 13.52
N LEU A 44 11.80 2.00 12.82
CA LEU A 44 12.11 2.20 11.42
C LEU A 44 13.62 2.34 11.18
N LEU A 45 14.33 3.06 12.05
CA LEU A 45 15.79 3.21 11.96
C LEU A 45 16.53 1.87 12.17
N ARG A 46 16.04 1.04 13.10
CA ARG A 46 16.57 -0.32 13.29
C ARG A 46 16.36 -1.19 12.06
N ILE A 47 15.17 -1.13 11.47
CA ILE A 47 14.84 -1.90 10.26
C ILE A 47 15.66 -1.41 9.08
N SER A 48 15.82 -0.10 8.88
CA SER A 48 16.62 0.44 7.78
C SER A 48 18.07 -0.01 7.90
N GLY A 49 18.69 0.10 9.08
CA GLY A 49 20.05 -0.40 9.26
C GLY A 49 20.20 -1.91 9.06
N ALA A 50 19.18 -2.69 9.43
CA ALA A 50 19.18 -4.14 9.15
C ALA A 50 19.07 -4.44 7.66
N ILE A 51 18.34 -3.64 6.89
CA ILE A 51 18.27 -3.74 5.43
C ILE A 51 19.63 -3.41 4.83
N ASP A 52 20.24 -2.28 5.21
CA ASP A 52 21.54 -1.84 4.69
C ASP A 52 22.61 -2.93 4.87
N LEU A 53 22.68 -3.54 6.07
CA LEU A 53 23.61 -4.64 6.36
C LEU A 53 23.33 -5.89 5.52
N LEU A 54 22.06 -6.22 5.29
CA LEU A 54 21.69 -7.38 4.48
C LEU A 54 21.99 -7.13 3.00
N GLU A 55 21.78 -5.91 2.52
CA GLU A 55 22.13 -5.50 1.16
C GLU A 55 23.65 -5.61 0.96
N GLU A 56 24.48 -5.14 1.90
CA GLU A 56 25.93 -5.31 1.87
C GLU A 56 26.35 -6.79 1.82
N VAL A 57 25.78 -7.65 2.68
CA VAL A 57 26.07 -9.09 2.69
C VAL A 57 25.60 -9.80 1.41
N LEU A 58 24.52 -9.32 0.79
CA LEU A 58 24.04 -9.84 -0.49
C LEU A 58 24.95 -9.42 -1.65
N GLU A 59 25.44 -8.18 -1.66
CA GLU A 59 26.43 -7.70 -2.64
C GLU A 59 27.76 -8.47 -2.54
N GLU A 60 28.19 -8.87 -1.33
CA GLU A 60 29.36 -9.74 -1.14
C GLU A 60 29.17 -11.17 -1.66
N LYS A 61 27.93 -11.67 -1.73
CA LYS A 61 27.60 -13.01 -2.26
C LYS A 61 27.50 -13.10 -3.78
N GLU A 62 27.49 -11.97 -4.49
CA GLU A 62 27.40 -11.93 -5.95
C GLU A 62 28.77 -12.14 -6.65
N SER A 63 29.88 -12.16 -5.90
CA SER A 63 31.22 -12.41 -6.46
C SER A 63 31.60 -13.89 -6.61
N ALA A 64 30.71 -14.84 -6.32
CA ALA A 64 31.03 -16.27 -6.43
C ALA A 64 29.84 -17.15 -6.87
N GLU A 65 29.29 -16.90 -8.07
CA GLU A 65 28.89 -17.96 -9.02
C GLU A 65 28.28 -17.33 -10.29
N VAL A 66 29.14 -17.05 -11.28
CA VAL A 66 28.73 -17.02 -12.68
C VAL A 66 29.57 -18.06 -13.41
N PRO A 67 29.11 -19.32 -13.53
CA PRO A 67 29.52 -20.15 -14.64
C PRO A 67 28.66 -19.74 -15.84
N GLU A 68 29.24 -18.91 -16.70
CA GLU A 68 28.86 -18.90 -18.10
C GLU A 68 28.87 -20.35 -18.60
N THR A 69 27.71 -20.87 -18.99
CA THR A 69 27.65 -22.03 -19.87
C THR A 69 26.77 -21.70 -21.06
N ARG A 70 27.42 -21.23 -22.12
CA ARG A 70 26.89 -21.28 -23.49
C ARG A 70 26.71 -22.74 -23.88
N ALA A 71 25.52 -23.15 -24.27
CA ALA A 71 25.31 -24.15 -25.34
C ALA A 71 23.82 -24.32 -25.70
N GLY A 72 23.48 -23.96 -26.94
CA GLY A 72 22.51 -24.72 -27.76
C GLY A 72 21.14 -24.08 -28.01
N PRO A 73 20.73 -23.88 -29.28
CA PRO A 73 19.32 -23.75 -29.63
C PRO A 73 18.70 -25.15 -29.58
N GLY A 74 18.32 -25.57 -28.39
CA GLY A 74 17.57 -26.80 -28.15
C GLY A 74 16.11 -26.45 -27.88
N THR A 75 15.20 -27.07 -28.61
CA THR A 75 13.76 -27.04 -28.37
C THR A 75 13.45 -27.47 -26.92
N VAL A 76 13.26 -26.53 -26.00
CA VAL A 76 12.99 -26.84 -24.58
C VAL A 76 11.49 -26.89 -24.34
N THR A 77 10.96 -28.10 -24.24
CA THR A 77 9.72 -28.39 -23.50
C THR A 77 10.02 -28.32 -22.00
N GLY A 78 10.39 -27.13 -21.52
CA GLY A 78 10.72 -26.87 -20.12
C GLY A 78 9.66 -25.98 -19.50
N ASN A 79 9.08 -26.42 -18.39
CA ASN A 79 8.26 -25.56 -17.56
C ASN A 79 9.18 -24.60 -16.79
N VAL A 80 8.90 -23.31 -16.87
CA VAL A 80 9.55 -22.21 -16.16
C VAL A 80 8.62 -21.77 -15.03
N GLU A 81 9.18 -21.48 -13.85
CA GLU A 81 8.43 -20.90 -12.75
C GLU A 81 8.04 -19.44 -13.06
N VAL A 82 6.78 -19.09 -12.85
CA VAL A 82 6.28 -17.74 -13.07
C VAL A 82 6.75 -16.83 -11.92
N PRO A 83 7.55 -15.79 -12.20
CA PRO A 83 8.07 -14.89 -11.18
C PRO A 83 6.97 -13.99 -10.60
N ASN A 84 7.22 -13.46 -9.40
CA ASN A 84 6.31 -12.51 -8.75
C ASN A 84 6.58 -11.07 -9.19
N VAL A 85 5.66 -10.51 -9.95
CA VAL A 85 5.69 -9.13 -10.44
C VAL A 85 4.62 -8.24 -9.79
N ILE A 86 3.88 -8.75 -8.80
CA ILE A 86 2.89 -7.96 -8.05
C ILE A 86 3.62 -6.83 -7.29
N ARG A 87 3.03 -5.62 -7.23
CA ARG A 87 3.63 -4.39 -6.68
C ARG A 87 4.82 -3.83 -7.45
N GLN A 88 5.22 -4.44 -8.57
CA GLN A 88 6.26 -3.87 -9.43
C GLN A 88 5.65 -2.93 -10.48
N PRO A 89 6.41 -1.94 -10.97
CA PRO A 89 6.02 -1.15 -12.13
C PRO A 89 6.01 -2.02 -13.38
N LEU A 90 5.09 -1.74 -14.31
CA LEU A 90 4.89 -2.53 -15.53
C LEU A 90 6.19 -2.77 -16.32
N GLU A 91 7.02 -1.74 -16.50
CA GLU A 91 8.27 -1.84 -17.27
C GLU A 91 9.26 -2.82 -16.65
N LYS A 92 9.39 -2.81 -15.32
CA LYS A 92 10.28 -3.71 -14.59
C LYS A 92 9.76 -5.15 -14.65
N ALA A 93 8.45 -5.31 -14.52
CA ALA A 93 7.79 -6.60 -14.60
C ALA A 93 7.94 -7.27 -15.98
N ILE A 94 7.84 -6.49 -17.06
CA ILE A 94 8.04 -7.01 -18.42
C ILE A 94 9.45 -7.58 -18.57
N LYS A 95 10.47 -6.82 -18.17
CA LYS A 95 11.86 -7.30 -18.20
C LYS A 95 12.06 -8.55 -17.36
N PHE A 96 11.48 -8.57 -16.16
CA PHE A 96 11.61 -9.71 -15.26
C PHE A 96 10.92 -10.98 -15.81
N LEU A 97 9.84 -10.83 -16.56
CA LEU A 97 9.20 -11.93 -17.28
C LEU A 97 10.06 -12.39 -18.46
N GLU A 98 10.60 -11.46 -19.25
CA GLU A 98 11.48 -11.76 -20.39
C GLU A 98 12.76 -12.50 -19.95
N ASP A 99 13.37 -12.06 -18.84
CA ASP A 99 14.55 -12.70 -18.24
C ASP A 99 14.24 -14.12 -17.77
N ALA A 100 13.00 -14.37 -17.31
CA ALA A 100 12.50 -15.71 -16.98
C ALA A 100 12.13 -16.53 -18.24
N GLY A 101 12.20 -15.96 -19.44
CA GLY A 101 11.75 -16.63 -20.67
C GLY A 101 10.23 -16.72 -20.80
N LEU A 102 9.50 -15.81 -20.17
CA LEU A 102 8.05 -15.63 -20.27
C LEU A 102 7.74 -14.33 -21.00
N THR A 103 6.51 -14.19 -21.48
CA THR A 103 6.08 -12.96 -22.19
C THR A 103 4.98 -12.24 -21.43
N ALA A 104 5.00 -10.90 -21.46
CA ALA A 104 3.87 -10.12 -21.00
C ALA A 104 2.71 -10.32 -21.98
N GLY A 105 1.61 -10.87 -21.48
CA GLY A 105 0.43 -11.19 -22.26
C GLY A 105 -0.57 -10.04 -22.29
N GLU A 106 -1.81 -10.37 -21.90
CA GLU A 106 -2.88 -9.39 -21.80
C GLU A 106 -2.65 -8.45 -20.61
N ILE A 107 -2.57 -7.14 -20.88
CA ILE A 107 -2.46 -6.11 -19.84
C ILE A 107 -3.85 -5.49 -19.64
N VAL A 108 -4.45 -5.72 -18.48
CA VAL A 108 -5.76 -5.19 -18.10
C VAL A 108 -5.57 -4.01 -17.16
N GLU A 109 -6.03 -2.83 -17.56
CA GLU A 109 -6.00 -1.66 -16.70
C GLU A 109 -7.20 -1.63 -15.74
N GLN A 110 -6.93 -1.67 -14.43
CA GLN A 110 -7.95 -1.51 -13.40
C GLN A 110 -8.08 -0.05 -12.97
N LYS A 111 -9.16 0.58 -13.42
CA LYS A 111 -9.58 1.94 -13.05
C LYS A 111 -10.46 1.87 -11.80
N GLY A 112 -10.08 2.56 -10.72
CA GLY A 112 -10.95 2.63 -9.53
C GLY A 112 -10.26 3.06 -8.24
N ILE A 113 -10.88 2.68 -7.12
CA ILE A 113 -10.33 2.85 -5.77
C ILE A 113 -9.19 1.85 -5.61
N LEU A 114 -7.96 2.36 -5.51
CA LEU A 114 -6.78 1.53 -5.30
C LEU A 114 -6.61 1.21 -3.80
N PRO A 115 -6.06 0.03 -3.46
CA PRO A 115 -5.67 -0.28 -2.09
C PRO A 115 -4.68 0.75 -1.53
N ILE A 116 -4.70 0.96 -0.21
CA ILE A 116 -3.80 1.90 0.46
C ILE A 116 -2.34 1.52 0.17
N GLY A 117 -1.57 2.49 -0.32
CA GLY A 117 -0.15 2.32 -0.64
C GLY A 117 0.15 1.67 -1.99
N VAL A 118 -0.83 1.53 -2.90
CA VAL A 118 -0.59 1.17 -4.31
C VAL A 118 -0.53 2.43 -5.16
N THR A 119 0.53 2.59 -5.96
CA THR A 119 0.64 3.69 -6.93
C THR A 119 0.06 3.31 -8.30
N ALA A 120 -0.38 4.31 -9.06
CA ALA A 120 -0.80 4.08 -10.44
C ALA A 120 0.43 3.68 -11.28
N GLY A 121 0.30 2.61 -12.07
CA GLY A 121 1.38 1.98 -12.84
C GLY A 121 1.90 0.69 -12.21
N GLU A 122 1.51 0.36 -10.97
CA GLU A 122 1.85 -0.92 -10.33
C GLU A 122 0.95 -2.06 -10.78
N ILE A 123 1.51 -3.27 -10.82
CA ILE A 123 0.74 -4.50 -11.05
C ILE A 123 -0.01 -4.89 -9.78
N LEU A 124 -1.33 -4.97 -9.89
CA LEU A 124 -2.25 -5.41 -8.84
C LEU A 124 -2.35 -6.94 -8.79
N ARG A 125 -2.39 -7.58 -9.95
CA ARG A 125 -2.59 -9.02 -10.09
C ARG A 125 -1.84 -9.56 -11.30
N GLN A 126 -1.44 -10.81 -11.20
CA GLN A 126 -0.87 -11.58 -12.30
C GLN A 126 -1.56 -12.93 -12.37
N GLU A 127 -1.73 -13.44 -13.59
CA GLU A 127 -2.22 -14.78 -13.88
C GLU A 127 -1.38 -15.38 -15.01
N PRO A 128 -0.69 -16.53 -14.80
CA PRO A 128 -0.72 -17.43 -13.65
C PRO A 128 -0.16 -16.86 -12.34
N LYS A 129 -0.54 -17.46 -11.20
CA LYS A 129 -0.07 -17.04 -9.87
C LYS A 129 1.45 -17.18 -9.77
N PRO A 130 2.12 -16.34 -8.97
CA PRO A 130 3.55 -16.47 -8.73
C PRO A 130 3.89 -17.86 -8.19
N GLY A 131 4.99 -18.44 -8.65
CA GLY A 131 5.41 -19.81 -8.32
C GLY A 131 4.70 -20.92 -9.11
N THR A 132 3.76 -20.58 -10.00
CA THR A 132 3.15 -21.57 -10.89
C THR A 132 4.13 -21.95 -11.99
N GLN A 133 4.25 -23.23 -12.30
CA GLN A 133 5.04 -23.69 -13.44
C GLN A 133 4.26 -23.51 -14.74
N SER A 134 4.81 -22.73 -15.67
CA SER A 134 4.23 -22.45 -16.99
C SER A 134 5.23 -22.84 -18.09
N PRO A 135 4.78 -23.32 -19.26
CA PRO A 135 5.69 -23.59 -20.38
C PRO A 135 6.53 -22.35 -20.72
N ALA A 136 7.82 -22.54 -21.02
CA ALA A 136 8.66 -21.46 -21.53
C ALA A 136 7.99 -20.74 -22.72
N GLY A 137 8.01 -19.41 -22.72
CA GLY A 137 7.34 -18.57 -23.72
C GLY A 137 5.85 -18.32 -23.48
N SER A 138 5.27 -18.84 -22.39
CA SER A 138 3.87 -18.56 -22.04
C SER A 138 3.66 -17.07 -21.76
N SER A 139 2.44 -16.61 -22.05
CA SER A 139 2.01 -15.25 -21.76
C SER A 139 1.40 -15.13 -20.37
N VAL A 140 1.84 -14.14 -19.60
CA VAL A 140 1.31 -13.83 -18.27
C VAL A 140 0.38 -12.63 -18.38
N LYS A 141 -0.88 -12.81 -17.98
CA LYS A 141 -1.87 -11.74 -17.88
C LYS A 141 -1.57 -10.87 -16.67
N LEU A 142 -1.51 -9.55 -16.88
CA LEU A 142 -1.17 -8.58 -15.84
C LEU A 142 -2.32 -7.59 -15.67
N VAL A 143 -2.69 -7.31 -14.43
CA VAL A 143 -3.67 -6.27 -14.09
C VAL A 143 -2.93 -5.08 -13.50
N VAL A 144 -2.98 -3.93 -14.16
CA VAL A 144 -2.24 -2.72 -13.78
C VAL A 144 -3.17 -1.71 -13.12
N ALA A 145 -2.75 -1.15 -12.00
CA ALA A 145 -3.43 -0.05 -11.33
C ALA A 145 -3.36 1.20 -12.18
N VAL A 146 -4.49 1.74 -12.58
CA VAL A 146 -4.54 3.06 -13.22
C VAL A 146 -5.34 4.01 -12.36
N LYS A 147 -4.88 5.27 -12.31
CA LYS A 147 -5.52 6.32 -11.53
C LYS A 147 -6.92 6.57 -12.09
N GLY A 148 -7.94 6.06 -11.39
CA GLY A 148 -9.34 6.32 -11.73
C GLY A 148 -9.67 7.81 -11.57
N LYS A 149 -10.59 8.30 -12.40
CA LYS A 149 -11.25 9.59 -12.14
C LYS A 149 -12.14 9.37 -10.92
N LEU A 150 -11.84 10.05 -9.82
CA LEU A 150 -12.65 10.00 -8.61
C LEU A 150 -14.07 10.48 -8.99
N LEU A 151 -15.04 9.57 -9.06
CA LEU A 151 -16.43 10.00 -9.01
C LEU A 151 -16.66 10.47 -7.57
N PRO A 152 -17.21 11.68 -7.36
CA PRO A 152 -17.53 12.14 -6.03
C PRO A 152 -18.44 11.09 -5.39
N LEU A 153 -18.05 10.60 -4.21
CA LEU A 153 -18.96 9.86 -3.34
C LEU A 153 -20.15 10.78 -3.11
N ASP A 154 -21.31 10.42 -3.66
CA ASP A 154 -22.56 11.11 -3.35
C ASP A 154 -22.77 10.99 -1.83
N ARG A 155 -22.46 12.07 -1.14
CA ARG A 155 -22.62 12.26 0.31
C ARG A 155 -24.09 12.34 0.74
N ASN A 156 -25.02 11.91 -0.11
CA ASN A 156 -26.45 12.11 0.09
C ASN A 156 -27.20 10.85 0.56
N SER A 157 -26.56 9.68 0.67
CA SER A 157 -27.26 8.45 1.09
C SER A 157 -27.13 8.08 2.58
N LEU A 158 -26.70 9.00 3.45
CA LEU A 158 -26.48 8.72 4.89
C LEU A 158 -27.29 9.59 5.86
N CYS A 159 -28.32 10.33 5.41
CA CYS A 159 -29.10 11.21 6.31
C CYS A 159 -30.57 10.86 6.53
N ASP A 160 -31.16 9.81 5.92
CA ASP A 160 -32.60 9.55 6.07
C ASP A 160 -33.00 8.61 7.22
N ALA A 161 -32.09 8.26 8.14
CA ALA A 161 -32.39 7.27 9.20
C ALA A 161 -32.71 7.84 10.60
N PHE A 162 -32.76 9.17 10.81
CA PHE A 162 -32.89 9.73 12.16
C PHE A 162 -33.95 10.84 12.33
N SER A 163 -35.03 10.83 11.55
CA SER A 163 -36.15 11.77 11.76
C SER A 163 -37.49 11.13 12.13
N ASP A 164 -37.54 9.87 12.56
CA ASP A 164 -38.80 9.29 13.04
C ASP A 164 -38.62 8.46 14.33
N ARG A 165 -38.39 9.15 15.45
CA ARG A 165 -39.03 8.82 16.73
C ARG A 165 -38.73 9.86 17.82
N SER A 166 -39.83 10.27 18.46
CA SER A 166 -39.97 10.97 19.75
C SER A 166 -39.93 12.49 19.73
#